data_AF-A0A7T4AZB4-F1
#
_entry.id   AF-A0A7T4AZB4-F1
#
_cell.length_a   1.000
_cell.length_b   1.000
_cell.length_c   1.000
_cell.angle_alpha   90.00
_cell.angle_beta   90.00
_cell.angle_gamma   90.00
#
_symmetry.space_group_name_H-M   'P 1'
#
loop_
_entity.id
_entity.type
_entity.pdbx_description
1 polymer ?
#
loop_
_entity_poly.entity_id
_entity_poly.type
_entity_poly.pdbx_seq_one_letter_code
_entity_poly.pdbx_strand_id
1 'polypeptide(L)'
;MSAFCVFGMTETLARKAAERAWQKHLESLTKEVRAHLTPADETEWVKVKTEYHLAKGKTTQLSAPFDAPQFANDFIKLARASGRTSRLEVMRRAPLLDKNGAPRISKATKRQMIGWVPH
;
A
#
# COMPACT_ATOMS: atom_id res chain seq x y z
N MET A 1 -15.61 20.06 0.32
CA MET A 1 -14.40 19.81 -0.50
C MET A 1 -14.20 18.31 -0.59
N SER A 2 -14.35 17.75 -1.79
CA SER A 2 -14.13 16.34 -2.08
C SER A 2 -12.62 16.13 -2.28
N ALA A 3 -11.98 15.29 -1.48
CA ALA A 3 -10.56 14.99 -1.65
C ALA A 3 -10.40 13.65 -2.37
N PHE A 4 -9.51 13.60 -3.36
CA PHE A 4 -9.17 12.42 -4.16
C PHE A 4 -7.71 12.05 -3.94
N CYS A 5 -7.35 10.78 -3.95
CA CYS A 5 -5.95 10.37 -3.91
C CYS A 5 -5.74 9.06 -4.65
N VAL A 6 -4.49 8.74 -4.94
CA VAL A 6 -4.13 7.49 -5.60
C VAL A 6 -3.66 6.49 -4.56
N PHE A 7 -4.29 5.32 -4.54
CA PHE A 7 -3.83 4.16 -3.81
C PHE A 7 -3.23 3.14 -4.78
N GLY A 8 -2.28 2.35 -4.29
CA GLY A 8 -1.74 1.23 -5.05
C GLY A 8 -0.43 0.70 -4.48
N MET A 9 0.36 0.05 -5.33
CA MET A 9 1.68 -0.46 -4.98
C MET A 9 2.68 -0.13 -6.09
N THR A 10 3.86 0.34 -5.70
CA THR A 10 5.00 0.55 -6.61
C THR A 10 6.10 -0.43 -6.25
N GLU A 11 6.98 -0.75 -7.22
CA GLU A 11 8.13 -1.61 -6.98
C GLU A 11 9.05 -1.08 -5.87
N THR A 12 9.26 0.23 -5.82
CA THR A 12 10.09 0.86 -4.78
C THR A 12 9.51 0.67 -3.38
N LEU A 13 8.19 0.73 -3.22
CA LEU A 13 7.52 0.47 -1.95
C LEU A 13 7.47 -1.02 -1.62
N ALA A 14 7.23 -1.87 -2.62
CA ALA A 14 7.23 -3.32 -2.47
C ALA A 14 8.60 -3.84 -2.03
N ARG A 15 9.69 -3.31 -2.61
CA ARG A 15 11.06 -3.64 -2.22
C ARG A 15 11.38 -3.20 -0.80
N LYS A 16 11.03 -1.96 -0.43
CA LYS A 16 11.19 -1.48 0.96
C LYS A 16 10.38 -2.34 1.96
N ALA A 17 9.20 -2.81 1.57
CA ALA A 17 8.41 -3.71 2.41
C ALA A 17 9.08 -5.09 2.54
N ALA A 18 9.64 -5.61 1.46
CA ALA A 18 10.40 -6.86 1.44
C ALA A 18 11.66 -6.79 2.31
N GLU A 19 12.44 -5.70 2.20
CA GLU A 19 13.62 -5.43 3.04
C GLU A 19 13.24 -5.36 4.53
N ARG A 20 12.14 -4.69 4.88
CA ARG A 20 11.64 -4.67 6.27
C ARG A 20 11.19 -6.05 6.76
N ALA A 21 10.56 -6.84 5.88
CA ALA A 21 10.17 -8.20 6.22
C ALA A 21 11.40 -9.11 6.43
N TRP A 22 12.47 -8.90 5.66
CA TRP A 22 13.75 -9.57 5.86
C TRP A 22 14.36 -9.24 7.22
N GLN A 23 14.44 -7.96 7.59
CA GLN A 23 15.00 -7.57 8.90
C GLN A 23 14.22 -8.19 10.07
N LYS A 24 12.88 -8.18 10.01
CA LYS A 24 12.05 -8.88 11.01
C LYS A 24 12.29 -10.38 11.04
N HIS A 25 12.49 -11.01 9.88
CA HIS A 25 12.82 -12.42 9.81
C HIS A 25 14.17 -12.70 10.49
N LEU A 26 15.19 -11.88 10.22
CA LEU A 26 16.50 -12.00 10.85
C LEU A 26 16.45 -11.82 12.38
N GLU A 27 15.62 -10.89 12.87
CA GLU A 27 15.40 -10.68 14.31
C GLU A 27 14.73 -11.87 14.99
N SER A 28 13.89 -12.62 14.25
CA SER A 28 13.21 -13.81 14.76
C SER A 28 14.09 -15.07 14.80
N LEU A 29 15.23 -15.07 14.11
CA LEU A 29 16.12 -16.22 14.01
C LEU A 29 17.14 -16.27 15.14
N THR A 30 17.59 -17.47 15.50
CA THR A 30 18.71 -17.66 16.42
C THR A 30 20.03 -17.23 15.75
N LYS A 31 21.03 -16.90 16.57
CA LYS A 31 22.35 -16.45 16.10
C LYS A 31 23.04 -17.47 15.19
N GLU A 32 22.87 -18.76 15.49
CA GLU A 32 23.44 -19.87 14.73
C GLU A 32 22.85 -19.94 13.32
N VAL A 33 21.52 -19.87 13.20
CA VAL A 33 20.85 -19.88 11.88
C VAL A 33 21.22 -18.64 11.08
N ARG A 34 21.32 -17.48 11.72
CA ARG A 34 21.73 -16.22 11.06
C ARG A 34 23.14 -16.28 10.47
N ALA A 35 24.04 -17.05 11.07
CA ALA A 35 25.42 -17.21 10.57
C ALA A 35 25.50 -18.00 9.26
N HIS A 36 24.48 -18.80 8.94
CA HIS A 36 24.40 -19.56 7.69
C HIS A 36 23.75 -18.79 6.54
N LEU A 37 23.17 -17.61 6.80
CA LEU A 37 22.55 -16.80 5.76
C LEU A 37 23.61 -16.07 4.94
N THR A 38 23.51 -16.19 3.63
CA THR A 38 24.39 -15.53 2.68
C THR A 38 23.75 -14.26 2.11
N PRO A 39 24.55 -13.33 1.55
CA PRO A 39 24.00 -12.19 0.81
C PRO A 39 23.12 -12.61 -0.38
N ALA A 40 23.37 -13.78 -0.98
CA ALA A 40 22.55 -14.31 -2.07
C ALA A 40 21.13 -14.64 -1.59
N ASP A 41 21.00 -15.23 -0.39
CA ASP A 41 19.70 -15.55 0.21
C ASP A 41 18.87 -14.28 0.45
N GLU A 42 19.51 -13.20 0.91
CA GLU A 42 18.86 -11.90 1.08
C GLU A 42 18.34 -11.36 -0.26
N THR A 43 19.16 -11.40 -1.31
CA THR A 43 18.74 -10.88 -2.62
C THR A 43 17.57 -11.65 -3.22
N GLU A 44 17.58 -12.98 -3.13
CA GLU A 44 16.48 -13.81 -3.63
C GLU A 44 15.23 -13.63 -2.78
N TRP A 45 15.37 -13.54 -1.45
CA TRP A 45 14.26 -13.23 -0.55
C TRP A 45 13.59 -11.90 -0.90
N VAL A 46 14.40 -10.83 -1.05
CA VAL A 46 13.89 -9.50 -1.38
C VAL A 46 13.19 -9.54 -2.72
N LYS A 47 13.74 -10.21 -3.73
CA LYS A 47 13.12 -10.37 -5.05
C LYS A 47 11.76 -11.08 -4.96
N VAL A 48 11.70 -12.27 -4.36
CA VAL A 48 10.47 -13.06 -4.21
C VAL A 48 9.41 -12.30 -3.42
N LYS A 49 9.79 -11.65 -2.32
CA LYS A 49 8.87 -10.85 -1.51
C LYS A 49 8.42 -9.59 -2.22
N THR A 50 9.26 -8.96 -3.04
CA THR A 50 8.88 -7.81 -3.85
C THR A 50 7.79 -8.19 -4.85
N GLU A 51 7.96 -9.30 -5.58
CA GLU A 51 6.93 -9.83 -6.47
C GLU A 51 5.64 -10.17 -5.73
N TYR A 52 5.73 -10.80 -4.55
CA TYR A 52 4.58 -11.07 -3.70
C TYR A 52 3.84 -9.79 -3.28
N HIS A 53 4.57 -8.74 -2.87
CA HIS A 53 3.96 -7.47 -2.46
C HIS A 53 3.36 -6.72 -3.65
N LEU A 54 3.99 -6.76 -4.82
CA LEU A 54 3.42 -6.24 -6.05
C LEU A 54 2.11 -6.96 -6.41
N ALA A 55 2.06 -8.29 -6.33
CA ALA A 55 0.86 -9.05 -6.66
C ALA A 55 -0.25 -8.96 -5.61
N LYS A 56 0.07 -9.14 -4.33
CA LYS A 56 -0.89 -9.36 -3.23
C LYS A 56 -0.76 -8.40 -2.06
N GLY A 57 0.27 -7.56 -2.01
CA GLY A 57 0.48 -6.63 -0.90
C GLY A 57 -0.68 -5.65 -0.74
N LYS A 58 -0.93 -5.18 0.49
CA LYS A 58 -1.97 -4.18 0.76
C LYS A 58 -1.66 -2.88 0.02
N THR A 59 -2.63 -2.31 -0.69
CA THR A 59 -2.49 -1.02 -1.36
C THR A 59 -2.30 0.09 -0.33
N THR A 60 -1.43 1.05 -0.63
CA THR A 60 -1.12 2.20 0.22
C THR A 60 -1.36 3.49 -0.54
N GLN A 61 -1.58 4.60 0.19
CA GLN A 61 -1.67 5.93 -0.41
C GLN A 61 -0.32 6.32 -1.04
N LEU A 62 -0.32 6.60 -2.34
CA LEU A 62 0.87 6.98 -3.12
C LEU A 62 0.98 8.49 -3.29
N SER A 63 -0.14 9.20 -3.34
CA SER A 63 -0.19 10.64 -3.59
C SER A 63 -0.78 11.42 -2.40
N ALA A 64 -0.49 12.71 -2.35
CA ALA A 64 -1.25 13.65 -1.55
C ALA A 64 -2.74 13.69 -2.01
N PRO A 65 -3.66 14.18 -1.17
CA PRO A 65 -5.02 14.48 -1.61
C PRO A 65 -5.03 15.61 -2.65
N PHE A 66 -5.78 15.40 -3.71
CA PHE A 66 -6.08 16.35 -4.78
C PHE A 66 -7.53 16.81 -4.68
N ASP A 67 -7.82 18.01 -5.17
CA ASP A 67 -9.17 18.58 -5.16
C ASP A 67 -10.07 18.00 -6.26
N ALA A 68 -9.48 17.38 -7.29
CA ALA A 68 -10.21 16.90 -8.44
C ALA A 68 -9.65 15.56 -8.97
N PRO A 69 -10.52 14.68 -9.50
CA PRO A 69 -10.12 13.32 -9.90
C PRO A 69 -9.19 13.30 -11.13
N GLN A 70 -9.24 14.31 -12.01
CA GLN A 70 -8.35 14.39 -13.17
C GLN A 70 -6.87 14.41 -12.77
N PHE A 71 -6.51 15.12 -11.70
CA PHE A 71 -5.14 15.16 -11.20
C PHE A 71 -4.68 13.81 -10.65
N ALA A 72 -5.59 13.06 -10.00
CA ALA A 72 -5.31 11.70 -9.54
C ALA A 72 -5.09 10.75 -10.72
N ASN A 73 -5.89 10.88 -11.78
CA ASN A 73 -5.71 10.10 -13.00
C ASN A 73 -4.40 10.40 -13.72
N ASP A 74 -4.01 11.68 -13.80
CA ASP A 74 -2.73 12.07 -14.40
C ASP A 74 -1.54 11.56 -13.58
N PHE A 75 -1.65 11.56 -12.25
CA PHE A 75 -0.68 10.90 -11.38
C PHE A 75 -0.55 9.40 -11.68
N ILE A 76 -1.67 8.69 -11.90
CA ILE A 76 -1.65 7.26 -12.27
C ILE A 76 -0.92 7.06 -13.60
N LYS A 77 -1.17 7.92 -14.61
CA LYS A 77 -0.49 7.85 -15.91
C LYS A 77 1.03 8.01 -15.73
N LEU A 78 1.46 9.01 -14.96
CA LEU A 78 2.87 9.24 -14.65
C LEU A 78 3.48 8.06 -13.89
N ALA A 79 2.80 7.55 -12.85
CA ALA A 79 3.28 6.42 -12.06
C ALA A 79 3.49 5.16 -12.90
N ARG A 80 2.59 4.89 -13.86
CA ARG A 80 2.73 3.78 -14.82
C ARG A 80 3.90 3.98 -15.78
N ALA A 81 4.15 5.22 -16.21
CA ALA A 81 5.28 5.53 -17.09
C ALA A 81 6.63 5.42 -16.38
N SER A 82 6.69 5.76 -15.08
CA SER A 82 7.93 5.79 -14.30
C SER A 82 8.45 4.40 -13.89
N GLY A 83 7.61 3.36 -13.87
CA GLY A 83 8.07 2.03 -13.50
C GLY A 83 6.96 1.02 -13.20
N ARG A 84 7.37 -0.12 -12.60
CA ARG A 84 6.44 -1.21 -12.28
C ARG A 84 5.50 -0.79 -11.15
N THR A 85 4.21 -0.83 -11.46
CA THR A 85 3.13 -0.48 -10.54
C THR A 85 2.03 -1.52 -10.62
N SER A 86 1.25 -1.68 -9.54
CA SER A 86 0.10 -2.56 -9.52
C SER A 86 -1.06 -1.95 -8.73
N ARG A 87 -2.28 -2.28 -9.17
CA ARG A 87 -3.54 -1.95 -8.48
C ARG A 87 -3.65 -0.46 -8.13
N LEU A 88 -3.26 0.39 -9.09
CA LEU A 88 -3.43 1.83 -8.99
C LEU A 88 -4.92 2.17 -9.12
N GLU A 89 -5.46 2.83 -8.12
CA GLU A 89 -6.88 3.17 -8.02
C GLU A 89 -7.05 4.57 -7.43
N VAL A 90 -8.02 5.32 -7.96
CA VAL A 90 -8.40 6.61 -7.39
C VAL A 90 -9.39 6.38 -6.25
N MET A 91 -9.09 6.93 -5.10
CA MET A 91 -9.91 6.89 -3.90
C MET A 91 -10.45 8.29 -3.60
N ARG A 92 -11.68 8.39 -3.11
CA ARG A 92 -12.28 9.63 -2.61
C ARG A 92 -12.56 9.57 -1.11
N ARG A 93 -12.57 10.72 -0.44
CA ARG A 93 -13.05 10.83 0.95
C ARG A 93 -14.58 10.75 0.99
N ALA A 94 -15.11 9.70 1.61
CA ALA A 94 -16.55 9.53 1.82
C ALA A 94 -16.84 8.75 3.12
N PRO A 95 -18.10 8.73 3.59
CA PRO A 95 -18.50 7.88 4.71
C PRO A 95 -18.21 6.40 4.42
N LEU A 96 -17.57 5.72 5.37
CA LEU A 96 -17.35 4.28 5.31
C LEU A 96 -18.68 3.57 5.53
N LEU A 97 -19.12 2.80 4.55
CA LEU A 97 -20.37 2.04 4.65
C LEU A 97 -20.12 0.69 5.36
N ASP A 98 -21.13 0.20 6.04
CA ASP A 98 -21.17 -1.17 6.55
C ASP A 98 -21.60 -2.16 5.45
N LYS A 99 -21.77 -3.43 5.82
CA LYS A 99 -22.20 -4.48 4.87
C LYS A 99 -23.63 -4.26 4.35
N ASN A 100 -24.43 -3.46 5.04
CA ASN A 100 -25.83 -3.18 4.72
C ASN A 100 -25.98 -1.83 3.99
N GLY A 101 -24.88 -1.15 3.66
CA GLY A 101 -24.89 0.15 3.00
C GLY A 101 -25.13 1.35 3.94
N ALA A 102 -25.21 1.13 5.25
CA ALA A 102 -25.38 2.20 6.22
C ALA A 102 -24.02 2.83 6.60
N PRO A 103 -23.93 4.17 6.78
CA PRO A 103 -22.71 4.82 7.25
C PRO A 103 -22.28 4.29 8.63
N ARG A 104 -21.03 3.84 8.75
CA ARG A 104 -20.45 3.43 10.03
C ARG A 104 -20.33 4.62 10.96
N ILE A 105 -20.91 4.50 12.16
CA ILE A 105 -20.86 5.53 13.20
C ILE A 105 -19.74 5.20 14.19
N SER A 106 -18.88 6.18 14.47
CA SER A 106 -17.86 6.04 15.51
C SER A 106 -18.51 5.98 16.89
N LYS A 107 -18.16 4.97 17.69
CA LYS A 107 -18.68 4.84 19.07
C LYS A 107 -18.29 6.02 19.95
N ALA A 108 -17.11 6.61 19.71
CA ALA A 108 -16.54 7.70 20.49
C ALA A 108 -17.13 9.05 20.13
N THR A 109 -17.17 9.40 18.83
CA THR A 109 -17.59 10.74 18.39
C THR A 109 -19.06 10.81 17.98
N LYS A 110 -19.76 9.66 17.89
CA LYS A 110 -21.15 9.54 17.40
C LYS A 110 -21.38 10.13 16.01
N ARG A 111 -20.32 10.36 15.24
CA ARG A 111 -20.34 10.87 13.86
C ARG A 111 -20.01 9.76 12.88
N GLN A 112 -20.39 9.96 11.62
CA GLN A 112 -20.03 9.07 10.53
C GLN A 112 -18.50 8.99 10.37
N MET A 113 -17.98 7.78 10.21
CA MET A 113 -16.57 7.56 9.96
C MET A 113 -16.26 7.88 8.50
N ILE A 114 -15.42 8.88 8.27
CA ILE A 114 -14.97 9.25 6.92
C ILE A 114 -13.66 8.49 6.63
N GLY A 115 -13.61 7.83 5.48
CA GLY A 115 -12.45 7.08 5.03
C GLY A 115 -12.21 7.26 3.53
N TRP A 116 -11.21 6.53 3.03
CA TRP A 116 -10.94 6.43 1.60
C TRP A 116 -11.77 5.28 1.02
N VAL A 117 -12.58 5.58 0.01
CA VAL A 117 -13.37 4.60 -0.74
C VAL A 117 -13.07 4.73 -2.22
N PRO A 118 -13.23 3.66 -3.03
CA PRO A 118 -13.15 3.73 -4.48
C PRO A 118 -13.98 4.91 -5.05
N HIS A 119 -13.37 5.70 -5.93
CA HIS A 119 -14.02 6.86 -6.55
C HIS A 119 -15.09 6.42 -7.54
#